data_AF-A0A3Q3K9J2-F1
#
_entry.id   AF-A0A3Q3K9J2-F1
#
_cell.length_a   1.000
_cell.length_b   1.000
_cell.length_c   1.000
_cell.angle_alpha   90.00
_cell.angle_beta   90.00
_cell.angle_gamma   90.00
#
_symmetry.space_group_name_H-M   'P 1'
#
loop_
_entity.id
_entity.type
_entity.pdbx_description
1 polymer ?
#
loop_
_entity_poly.entity_id
_entity_poly.type
_entity_poly.pdbx_seq_one_letter_code
_entity_poly.pdbx_strand_id
1 'polypeptide(L)'
;MDPADSGASSSPSNAQLAQALQQQHHDLATLTQQVAQLTTLMLSQQSHPATRSTSPRPDPPIPEPDIFDGTVDKCRGFLLQCHRVFEHQPRTYRTNGEKISYVINRLRGKALSWAEAADSSGLLIGTTITEFLDDLRTFFSPSSQKSQASRELLTIRQGARRVLDYSIDFRVLATEAGWEDCPLRAAFWHGLNENIKA
;
A
#
# COMPACT_ATOMS: atom_id res chain seq x y z
N MET A 1 2.26 88.51 44.94
CA MET A 1 3.28 88.82 43.93
C MET A 1 4.45 87.90 44.25
N ASP A 2 4.62 86.90 43.39
CA ASP A 2 5.37 85.66 43.53
C ASP A 2 6.89 85.79 43.74
N PRO A 3 7.54 84.79 44.37
CA PRO A 3 8.96 84.53 44.22
C PRO A 3 9.22 83.63 42.99
N ALA A 4 10.15 84.05 42.13
CA ALA A 4 10.61 83.26 40.99
C ALA A 4 11.65 82.21 41.43
N ASP A 5 11.26 80.95 41.35
CA ASP A 5 12.15 79.78 41.35
C ASP A 5 12.91 79.73 40.03
N SER A 6 14.25 79.73 40.08
CA SER A 6 15.13 79.63 38.92
C SER A 6 15.83 78.28 38.94
N GLY A 7 15.38 77.38 38.06
CA GLY A 7 15.92 76.04 37.88
C GLY A 7 17.37 76.03 37.38
N ALA A 8 18.20 75.21 38.03
CA ALA A 8 19.56 74.90 37.61
C ALA A 8 19.56 73.79 36.55
N SER A 9 19.89 74.12 35.30
CA SER A 9 20.26 73.15 34.26
C SER A 9 21.76 72.83 34.38
N SER A 10 22.11 71.69 34.99
CA SER A 10 23.49 71.19 35.03
C SER A 10 23.79 70.34 33.80
N SER A 11 24.65 70.83 32.89
CA SER A 11 25.19 70.05 31.77
C SER A 11 26.08 68.91 32.27
N PRO A 12 26.02 67.70 31.69
CA PRO A 12 26.85 66.59 32.13
C PRO A 12 28.33 66.90 31.87
N SER A 13 29.19 66.60 32.86
CA SER A 13 30.63 66.83 32.76
C SER A 13 31.27 65.83 31.79
N ASN A 14 32.31 66.23 31.04
CA ASN A 14 32.98 65.35 30.06
C ASN A 14 33.45 64.00 30.65
N ALA A 15 33.77 63.97 31.95
CA ALA A 15 34.10 62.73 32.67
C ALA A 15 32.91 61.76 32.76
N GLN A 16 31.69 62.27 32.93
CA GLN A 16 30.47 61.45 32.97
C GLN A 16 30.13 60.87 31.59
N LEU A 17 30.39 61.64 30.51
CA LEU A 17 30.23 61.16 29.14
C LEU A 17 31.22 60.03 28.80
N ALA A 18 32.49 60.16 29.24
CA ALA A 18 33.48 59.11 29.07
C ALA A 18 33.13 57.85 29.86
N GLN A 19 32.63 58.00 31.09
CA GLN A 19 32.14 56.88 31.90
C GLN A 19 30.93 56.19 31.26
N ALA A 20 29.98 56.95 30.72
CA ALA A 20 28.81 56.38 30.04
C ALA A 20 29.19 55.59 28.78
N LEU A 21 30.14 56.08 27.98
CA LEU A 21 30.67 55.35 26.82
C LEU A 21 31.37 54.05 27.23
N GLN A 22 32.15 54.10 28.31
CA GLN A 22 32.85 52.91 28.81
C GLN A 22 31.88 51.87 29.36
N GLN A 23 30.81 52.32 30.03
CA GLN A 23 29.72 51.46 30.48
C GLN A 23 29.01 50.81 29.29
N GLN A 24 28.69 51.58 28.25
CA GLN A 24 28.04 51.05 27.05
C GLN A 24 28.89 49.98 26.35
N HIS A 25 30.21 50.16 26.28
CA HIS A 25 31.12 49.16 25.71
C HIS A 25 31.16 47.87 26.55
N HIS A 26 31.12 48.01 27.88
CA HIS A 26 31.06 46.87 28.79
C HIS A 26 29.76 46.07 28.64
N ASP A 27 28.62 46.77 28.50
CA ASP A 27 27.32 46.14 28.33
C ASP A 27 27.22 45.39 26.99
N LEU A 28 27.74 45.96 25.89
CA LEU A 28 27.80 45.28 24.59
C LEU A 28 28.70 44.04 24.60
N ALA A 29 29.85 44.10 25.28
CA ALA A 29 30.73 42.94 25.44
C ALA A 29 30.03 41.82 26.21
N THR A 30 29.32 42.17 27.29
CA THR A 30 28.58 41.22 28.11
C THR A 30 27.44 40.55 27.32
N LEU A 31 26.68 41.33 26.55
CA LEU A 31 25.60 40.81 25.72
C LEU A 31 26.13 39.87 24.62
N THR A 32 27.23 40.23 23.98
CA THR A 32 27.88 39.40 22.95
C THR A 32 28.31 38.05 23.51
N GLN A 33 28.85 38.04 24.74
CA GLN A 33 29.27 36.80 25.40
C GLN A 33 28.07 35.91 25.79
N GLN A 34 26.97 36.51 26.24
CA GLN A 34 25.72 35.76 26.52
C GLN A 34 25.13 35.15 25.26
N VAL A 35 25.09 35.89 24.14
CA VAL A 35 24.61 35.37 22.85
C VAL A 35 25.49 34.22 22.37
N ALA A 36 26.82 34.32 22.51
CA ALA A 36 27.73 33.23 22.16
C ALA A 36 27.46 31.97 22.99
N GLN A 37 27.25 32.10 24.30
CA GLN A 37 26.92 30.98 25.19
C GLN A 37 25.57 30.33 24.84
N LEU A 38 24.53 31.12 24.58
CA LEU A 38 23.23 30.61 24.15
C LEU A 38 23.34 29.89 22.80
N THR A 39 24.14 30.43 21.88
CA THR A 39 24.41 29.79 20.58
C THR A 39 25.11 28.44 20.75
N THR A 40 26.10 28.34 21.65
CA THR A 40 26.77 27.07 21.98
C THR A 40 25.81 26.05 22.59
N LEU A 41 24.93 26.48 23.51
CA LEU A 41 23.92 25.60 24.13
C LEU A 41 22.86 25.12 23.12
N MET A 42 22.46 25.97 22.17
CA MET A 42 21.56 25.57 21.09
C MET A 42 22.23 24.56 20.14
N LEU A 43 23.51 24.75 19.80
CA LEU A 43 24.27 23.80 18.99
C LEU A 43 24.46 22.45 19.71
N SER A 44 24.65 22.44 21.04
CA SER A 44 24.75 21.20 21.81
C SER A 44 23.42 20.48 22.00
N GLN A 45 22.28 21.19 22.00
CA GLN A 45 20.96 20.53 22.01
C GLN A 45 20.57 19.94 20.64
N GLN A 46 21.17 20.40 19.54
CA GLN A 46 20.98 19.80 18.21
C GLN A 46 21.81 18.52 17.99
N SER A 47 22.68 18.14 18.94
CA SER A 47 23.44 16.89 18.89
C SER A 47 22.73 15.74 19.64
N HIS A 48 21.47 15.52 19.31
CA HIS A 48 20.94 14.17 19.28
C HIS A 48 20.87 13.72 17.82
N PRO A 49 21.92 13.07 17.28
CA PRO A 49 21.68 12.16 16.18
C PRO A 49 20.90 10.99 16.77
N ALA A 50 19.57 11.08 16.79
CA ALA A 50 18.76 9.90 16.71
C ALA A 50 18.90 9.33 15.29
N THR A 51 20.13 8.95 14.89
CA THR A 51 20.33 7.87 13.94
C THR A 51 19.88 6.60 14.64
N ARG A 52 18.56 6.46 14.83
CA ARG A 52 17.97 5.14 14.67
C ARG A 52 18.36 4.77 13.25
N SER A 53 19.39 3.95 13.13
CA SER A 53 19.61 3.14 11.95
C SER A 53 18.30 2.39 11.77
N THR A 54 17.36 2.95 11.00
CA THR A 54 16.25 2.17 10.49
C THR A 54 16.90 1.30 9.44
N SER A 55 17.52 0.20 9.90
CA SER A 55 17.63 -0.98 9.05
C SER A 55 16.27 -1.13 8.39
N PRO A 56 16.19 -1.20 7.04
CA PRO A 56 14.91 -1.37 6.37
C PRO A 56 14.16 -2.49 7.06
N ARG A 57 13.02 -2.18 7.68
CA ARG A 57 12.26 -3.19 8.41
C ARG A 57 11.95 -4.31 7.43
N PRO A 58 12.37 -5.57 7.71
CA PRO A 58 12.08 -6.68 6.81
C PRO A 58 10.58 -6.78 6.54
N ASP A 59 10.22 -7.27 5.37
CA ASP A 59 8.82 -7.56 5.08
C ASP A 59 8.31 -8.65 6.03
N PRO A 60 7.05 -8.56 6.49
CA PRO A 60 6.47 -9.59 7.33
C PRO A 60 6.49 -10.94 6.59
N PRO A 61 6.81 -12.05 7.29
CA PRO A 61 6.69 -13.37 6.70
C PRO A 61 5.22 -13.68 6.45
N ILE A 62 4.94 -14.28 5.32
CA ILE A 62 3.63 -14.77 4.92
C ILE A 62 3.77 -16.23 4.47
N PRO A 63 2.71 -17.04 4.57
CA PRO A 63 2.71 -18.38 4.00
C PRO A 63 3.06 -18.32 2.51
N GLU A 64 3.95 -19.22 2.09
CA GLU A 64 4.26 -19.36 0.66
C GLU A 64 3.04 -19.91 -0.09
N PRO A 65 2.80 -19.47 -1.34
CA PRO A 65 1.79 -20.06 -2.19
C PRO A 65 2.03 -21.54 -2.40
N ASP A 66 0.93 -22.27 -2.60
CA ASP A 66 0.96 -23.65 -3.04
C ASP A 66 1.66 -23.78 -4.40
N ILE A 67 2.20 -24.97 -4.63
CA ILE A 67 2.76 -25.33 -5.93
C ILE A 67 1.62 -25.45 -6.95
N PHE A 68 1.83 -24.88 -8.13
CA PHE A 68 0.87 -24.94 -9.24
C PHE A 68 1.37 -25.86 -10.35
N ASP A 69 0.61 -26.92 -10.64
CA ASP A 69 0.94 -27.94 -11.65
C ASP A 69 0.26 -27.71 -13.01
N GLY A 70 -0.61 -26.70 -13.11
CA GLY A 70 -1.47 -26.43 -14.25
C GLY A 70 -2.92 -26.91 -14.08
N THR A 71 -3.34 -27.36 -12.90
CA THR A 71 -4.73 -27.76 -12.62
C THR A 71 -5.68 -26.56 -12.65
N VAL A 72 -6.66 -26.56 -13.56
CA VAL A 72 -7.62 -25.46 -13.78
C VAL A 72 -8.27 -24.97 -12.47
N ASP A 73 -8.78 -25.87 -11.65
CA ASP A 73 -9.48 -25.53 -10.39
C ASP A 73 -8.59 -24.83 -9.35
N LYS A 74 -7.27 -25.03 -9.43
CA LYS A 74 -6.29 -24.44 -8.50
C LYS A 74 -5.73 -23.10 -8.98
N CYS A 75 -5.89 -22.78 -10.27
CA CYS A 75 -5.29 -21.60 -10.91
C CYS A 75 -5.69 -20.30 -10.18
N ARG A 76 -6.98 -20.10 -9.91
CA ARG A 76 -7.47 -18.90 -9.22
C ARG A 76 -6.91 -18.75 -7.80
N GLY A 77 -6.87 -19.84 -7.04
CA GLY A 77 -6.32 -19.84 -5.69
C GLY A 77 -4.83 -19.47 -5.72
N PHE A 78 -4.08 -20.08 -6.63
CA PHE A 78 -2.66 -19.80 -6.82
C PHE A 78 -2.37 -18.34 -7.21
N LEU A 79 -3.10 -17.79 -8.18
CA LEU A 79 -2.96 -16.39 -8.61
C LEU A 79 -3.22 -15.41 -7.46
N LEU A 80 -4.27 -15.66 -6.67
CA LEU A 80 -4.60 -14.86 -5.50
C LEU A 80 -3.47 -14.90 -4.46
N GLN A 81 -2.94 -16.09 -4.17
CA GLN A 81 -1.83 -16.24 -3.24
C GLN A 81 -0.59 -15.48 -3.72
N CYS A 82 -0.25 -15.54 -5.02
CA CYS A 82 0.85 -14.75 -5.60
C CYS A 82 0.63 -13.24 -5.43
N HIS A 83 -0.58 -12.73 -5.70
CA HIS A 83 -0.91 -11.32 -5.49
C HIS A 83 -0.69 -10.89 -4.04
N ARG A 84 -1.14 -11.71 -3.08
CA ARG A 84 -0.93 -11.46 -1.66
C ARG A 84 0.54 -11.40 -1.28
N VAL A 85 1.38 -12.23 -1.90
CA VAL A 85 2.81 -12.18 -1.68
C VAL A 85 3.40 -10.83 -2.05
N PHE A 86 3.06 -10.32 -3.23
CA PHE A 86 3.61 -9.06 -3.71
C PHE A 86 3.05 -7.85 -2.96
N GLU A 87 1.81 -7.91 -2.46
CA GLU A 87 1.25 -6.86 -1.60
C GLU A 87 1.95 -6.79 -0.23
N HIS A 88 2.26 -7.93 0.38
CA HIS A 88 2.81 -7.98 1.74
C HIS A 88 4.35 -7.91 1.76
N GLN A 89 4.99 -8.24 0.65
CA GLN A 89 6.46 -8.27 0.52
C GLN A 89 7.00 -7.34 -0.59
N PRO A 90 6.61 -6.04 -0.61
CA PRO A 90 6.98 -5.12 -1.69
C PRO A 90 8.46 -4.74 -1.70
N ARG A 91 9.18 -4.88 -0.56
CA ARG A 91 10.62 -4.62 -0.50
C ARG A 91 11.44 -5.82 -0.91
N THR A 92 10.87 -7.01 -0.84
CA THR A 92 11.47 -8.28 -1.28
C THR A 92 11.30 -8.47 -2.78
N TYR A 93 10.12 -8.19 -3.33
CA TYR A 93 9.85 -8.29 -4.78
C TYR A 93 9.60 -6.89 -5.37
N ARG A 94 10.69 -6.22 -5.76
CA ARG A 94 10.66 -4.81 -6.20
C ARG A 94 10.37 -4.69 -7.68
N THR A 95 10.90 -5.62 -8.47
CA THR A 95 10.86 -5.59 -9.93
C THR A 95 9.87 -6.62 -10.47
N ASN A 96 9.39 -6.40 -11.70
CA ASN A 96 8.58 -7.40 -12.40
C ASN A 96 9.34 -8.72 -12.57
N GLY A 97 10.65 -8.67 -12.88
CA GLY A 97 11.48 -9.86 -13.03
C GLY A 97 11.56 -10.71 -11.76
N GLU A 98 11.74 -10.09 -10.58
CA GLU A 98 11.73 -10.82 -9.30
C GLU A 98 10.38 -11.46 -9.01
N LYS A 99 9.28 -10.76 -9.30
CA LYS A 99 7.92 -11.30 -9.14
C LYS A 99 7.65 -12.45 -10.09
N ILE A 100 8.01 -12.32 -11.37
CA ILE A 100 7.84 -13.36 -12.39
C ILE A 100 8.68 -14.59 -12.02
N SER A 101 9.95 -14.40 -11.65
CA SER A 101 10.83 -15.48 -11.20
C SER A 101 10.25 -16.21 -9.98
N TYR A 102 9.67 -15.47 -9.03
CA TYR A 102 8.99 -16.06 -7.89
C TYR A 102 7.83 -16.98 -8.30
N VAL A 103 6.97 -16.53 -9.21
CA VAL A 103 5.85 -17.35 -9.70
C VAL A 103 6.37 -18.59 -10.41
N ILE A 104 7.36 -18.46 -11.30
CA ILE A 104 7.96 -19.59 -12.04
C ILE A 104 8.51 -20.65 -11.08
N ASN A 105 9.17 -20.23 -9.99
CA ASN A 105 9.70 -21.16 -8.98
C ASN A 105 8.63 -21.99 -8.26
N ARG A 106 7.36 -21.55 -8.31
CA ARG A 106 6.19 -22.27 -7.77
C ARG A 106 5.47 -23.13 -8.82
N LEU A 107 5.88 -23.10 -10.08
CA LEU A 107 5.26 -23.89 -11.14
C LEU A 107 5.86 -25.30 -11.22
N ARG A 108 5.04 -26.29 -11.51
CA ARG A 108 5.44 -27.68 -11.80
C ARG A 108 4.64 -28.22 -12.98
N GLY A 109 5.02 -29.39 -13.47
CA GLY A 109 4.28 -30.11 -14.51
C GLY A 109 4.00 -29.22 -15.73
N LYS A 110 2.73 -29.18 -16.15
CA LYS A 110 2.30 -28.45 -17.36
C LYS A 110 2.50 -26.93 -17.22
N ALA A 111 2.35 -26.40 -16.00
CA ALA A 111 2.59 -24.98 -15.76
C ALA A 111 4.04 -24.58 -15.95
N LEU A 112 4.99 -25.43 -15.51
CA LEU A 112 6.40 -25.16 -15.73
C LEU A 112 6.77 -25.27 -17.22
N SER A 113 6.29 -26.30 -17.91
CA SER A 113 6.52 -26.45 -19.36
C SER A 113 5.98 -25.26 -20.16
N TRP A 114 4.85 -24.67 -19.75
CA TRP A 114 4.35 -23.43 -20.35
C TRP A 114 5.30 -22.25 -20.10
N ALA A 115 5.81 -22.08 -18.88
CA ALA A 115 6.75 -21.01 -18.55
C ALA A 115 8.08 -21.14 -19.32
N GLU A 116 8.58 -22.36 -19.51
CA GLU A 116 9.77 -22.64 -20.34
C GLU A 116 9.55 -22.24 -21.80
N ALA A 117 8.36 -22.52 -22.36
CA ALA A 117 8.00 -22.10 -23.71
C ALA A 117 7.84 -20.57 -23.82
N ALA A 118 7.27 -19.93 -22.80
CA ALA A 118 7.16 -18.47 -22.70
C ALA A 118 8.55 -17.80 -22.65
N ASP A 119 9.48 -18.34 -21.86
CA ASP A 119 10.86 -17.86 -21.80
C ASP A 119 11.58 -18.02 -23.15
N SER A 120 11.48 -19.20 -23.76
CA SER A 120 12.11 -19.52 -25.05
C SER A 120 11.61 -18.65 -26.21
N SER A 121 10.37 -18.18 -26.14
CA SER A 121 9.78 -17.28 -27.15
C SER A 121 10.11 -15.81 -26.92
N GLY A 122 10.80 -15.48 -25.82
CA GLY A 122 11.06 -14.09 -25.42
C GLY A 122 9.85 -13.38 -24.81
N LEU A 123 8.76 -14.09 -24.54
CA LEU A 123 7.52 -13.53 -23.97
C LEU A 123 7.73 -12.96 -22.56
N LEU A 124 8.79 -13.35 -21.85
CA LEU A 124 9.10 -12.82 -20.51
C LEU A 124 9.91 -11.51 -20.54
N ILE A 125 10.39 -11.09 -21.70
CA ILE A 125 11.26 -9.91 -21.82
C ILE A 125 10.42 -8.63 -21.76
N GLY A 126 10.63 -7.83 -20.72
CA GLY A 126 9.92 -6.55 -20.53
C GLY A 126 8.51 -6.68 -19.98
N THR A 127 8.05 -7.90 -19.72
CA THR A 127 6.71 -8.23 -19.26
C THR A 127 6.50 -7.78 -17.83
N THR A 128 5.35 -7.17 -17.59
CA THR A 128 4.93 -6.81 -16.24
C THR A 128 4.39 -8.04 -15.51
N ILE A 129 4.40 -8.00 -14.17
CA ILE A 129 3.79 -9.09 -13.40
C ILE A 129 2.30 -9.27 -13.72
N THR A 130 1.59 -8.19 -14.01
CA THR A 130 0.16 -8.24 -14.34
C THR A 130 -0.07 -8.99 -15.65
N GLU A 131 0.69 -8.66 -16.71
CA GLU A 131 0.60 -9.35 -18.01
C GLU A 131 0.93 -10.83 -17.86
N PHE A 132 2.00 -11.17 -17.13
CA PHE A 132 2.38 -12.56 -16.89
C PHE A 132 1.29 -13.37 -16.16
N LEU A 133 0.66 -12.79 -15.13
CA LEU A 133 -0.42 -13.46 -14.39
C LEU A 133 -1.69 -13.60 -15.25
N ASP A 134 -2.00 -12.63 -16.11
CA ASP A 134 -3.13 -12.70 -17.03
C ASP A 134 -2.90 -13.74 -18.15
N ASP A 135 -1.68 -13.88 -18.65
CA ASP A 135 -1.33 -14.94 -19.62
C ASP A 135 -1.42 -16.32 -18.98
N LEU A 136 -0.89 -16.48 -17.76
CA LEU A 136 -1.00 -17.72 -16.97
C LEU A 136 -2.48 -18.07 -16.74
N ARG A 137 -3.30 -17.09 -16.36
CA ARG A 137 -4.74 -17.26 -16.18
C ARG A 137 -5.42 -17.67 -17.49
N THR A 138 -5.10 -17.00 -18.59
CA THR A 138 -5.72 -17.25 -19.90
C THR A 138 -5.39 -18.66 -20.39
N PHE A 139 -4.16 -19.12 -20.17
CA PHE A 139 -3.73 -20.46 -20.61
C PHE A 139 -4.32 -21.59 -19.74
N PHE A 140 -4.32 -21.43 -18.41
CA PHE A 140 -4.75 -22.47 -17.47
C PHE A 140 -6.20 -22.34 -16.98
N SER A 141 -6.89 -21.26 -17.33
CA SER A 141 -8.32 -21.07 -17.07
C SER A 141 -8.99 -20.36 -18.25
N PRO A 142 -8.93 -20.93 -19.48
CA PRO A 142 -9.45 -20.31 -20.71
C PRO A 142 -10.98 -20.28 -20.78
N SER A 143 -11.69 -21.00 -19.91
CA SER A 143 -13.13 -20.84 -19.81
C SER A 143 -13.41 -19.41 -19.37
N SER A 144 -13.98 -18.59 -20.25
CA SER A 144 -14.59 -17.31 -19.88
C SER A 144 -15.44 -17.58 -18.65
N GLN A 145 -14.89 -17.24 -17.49
CA GLN A 145 -15.44 -17.57 -16.18
C GLN A 145 -16.85 -17.01 -16.09
N LYS A 146 -17.05 -15.84 -16.71
CA LYS A 146 -18.36 -15.24 -16.94
C LYS A 146 -19.26 -16.11 -17.79
N SER A 147 -18.80 -16.67 -18.91
CA SER A 147 -19.61 -17.52 -19.80
C SER A 147 -19.96 -18.87 -19.17
N GLN A 148 -19.05 -19.50 -18.44
CA GLN A 148 -19.34 -20.74 -17.72
C GLN A 148 -20.28 -20.47 -16.54
N ALA A 149 -19.96 -19.49 -15.69
CA ALA A 149 -20.83 -19.09 -14.59
C ALA A 149 -22.20 -18.64 -15.10
N SER A 150 -22.29 -17.92 -16.23
CA SER A 150 -23.58 -17.56 -16.85
C SER A 150 -24.37 -18.80 -17.30
N ARG A 151 -23.70 -19.81 -17.85
CA ARG A 151 -24.36 -21.07 -18.25
C ARG A 151 -24.84 -21.84 -17.02
N GLU A 152 -24.00 -21.97 -16.00
CA GLU A 152 -24.37 -22.64 -14.74
C GLU A 152 -25.45 -21.88 -13.97
N LEU A 153 -25.43 -20.54 -13.98
CA LEU A 153 -26.45 -19.68 -13.41
C LEU A 153 -27.80 -19.85 -14.11
N LEU A 154 -27.80 -20.13 -15.42
CA LEU A 154 -29.02 -20.42 -16.19
C LEU A 154 -29.55 -21.84 -15.95
N THR A 155 -28.66 -22.80 -15.63
CA THR A 155 -29.04 -24.21 -15.44
C THR A 155 -29.29 -24.60 -13.99
N ILE A 156 -28.78 -23.83 -13.02
CA ILE A 156 -28.94 -24.15 -11.59
C ILE A 156 -30.42 -24.14 -11.21
N ARG A 157 -30.84 -25.20 -10.52
CA ARG A 157 -32.19 -25.36 -9.97
C ARG A 157 -32.11 -25.63 -8.48
N GLN A 158 -33.12 -25.18 -7.75
CA GLN A 158 -33.26 -25.50 -6.34
C GLN A 158 -33.45 -27.02 -6.14
N GLY A 159 -34.28 -27.64 -6.98
CA GLY A 159 -34.61 -29.07 -6.86
C GLY A 159 -35.24 -29.39 -5.50
N ALA A 160 -34.73 -30.43 -4.84
CA ALA A 160 -35.13 -30.85 -3.49
C ALA A 160 -34.35 -30.14 -2.36
N ARG A 161 -33.40 -29.24 -2.70
CA ARG A 161 -32.54 -28.56 -1.72
C ARG A 161 -33.28 -27.41 -1.02
N ARG A 162 -32.78 -27.02 0.15
CA ARG A 162 -33.28 -25.83 0.86
C ARG A 162 -33.03 -24.59 0.02
N VAL A 163 -33.93 -23.61 0.10
CA VAL A 163 -33.79 -22.33 -0.60
C VAL A 163 -32.51 -21.61 -0.22
N LEU A 164 -32.06 -21.74 1.04
CA LEU A 164 -30.83 -21.12 1.53
C LEU A 164 -29.58 -21.67 0.83
N ASP A 165 -29.47 -22.99 0.69
CA ASP A 165 -28.30 -23.60 0.04
C ASP A 165 -28.27 -23.22 -1.45
N TYR A 166 -29.43 -23.24 -2.10
CA TYR A 166 -29.58 -22.76 -3.47
C TYR A 166 -29.22 -21.27 -3.63
N SER A 167 -29.62 -20.41 -2.70
CA SER A 167 -29.35 -18.97 -2.80
C SER A 167 -27.89 -18.61 -2.59
N ILE A 168 -27.16 -19.37 -1.77
CA ILE A 168 -25.71 -19.23 -1.64
C ILE A 168 -25.03 -19.59 -2.97
N ASP A 169 -25.31 -20.77 -3.52
CA ASP A 169 -24.75 -21.23 -4.80
C ASP A 169 -25.07 -20.25 -5.94
N PHE A 170 -26.33 -19.81 -6.02
CA PHE A 170 -26.79 -18.85 -7.02
C PHE A 170 -26.05 -17.52 -6.91
N ARG A 171 -25.85 -16.99 -5.69
CA ARG A 171 -25.12 -15.72 -5.51
C ARG A 171 -23.64 -15.82 -5.85
N VAL A 172 -23.01 -16.97 -5.59
CA VAL A 172 -21.63 -17.22 -6.02
C VAL A 172 -21.56 -17.18 -7.55
N LEU A 173 -22.42 -17.95 -8.24
CA LEU A 173 -22.50 -17.97 -9.70
C LEU A 173 -22.84 -16.60 -10.30
N ALA A 174 -23.77 -15.85 -9.69
CA ALA A 174 -24.15 -14.51 -10.12
C ALA A 174 -22.96 -13.53 -10.06
N THR A 175 -22.19 -13.60 -8.97
CA THR A 175 -20.99 -12.78 -8.77
C THR A 175 -19.94 -13.11 -9.83
N GLU A 176 -19.75 -14.39 -10.15
CA GLU A 176 -18.78 -14.84 -11.14
C GLU A 176 -19.22 -14.56 -12.58
N ALA A 177 -20.53 -14.60 -12.85
CA ALA A 177 -21.13 -14.25 -14.14
C ALA A 177 -21.11 -12.73 -14.41
N GLY A 178 -21.14 -11.92 -13.35
CA GLY A 178 -21.17 -10.46 -13.43
C GLY A 178 -22.47 -9.92 -14.03
N TRP A 179 -23.60 -10.56 -13.75
CA TRP A 179 -24.92 -10.11 -14.20
C TRP A 179 -25.46 -8.99 -13.29
N GLU A 180 -26.21 -8.06 -13.88
CA GLU A 180 -26.93 -7.01 -13.17
C GLU A 180 -28.20 -7.55 -12.46
N ASP A 181 -28.75 -6.81 -11.50
CA ASP A 181 -29.85 -7.28 -10.63
C ASP A 181 -31.15 -7.64 -11.38
N CYS A 182 -31.43 -6.99 -12.52
CA CYS A 182 -32.66 -7.22 -13.28
C CYS A 182 -32.74 -8.65 -13.84
N PRO A 183 -31.77 -9.14 -14.64
CA PRO A 183 -31.76 -10.53 -15.12
C PRO A 183 -31.57 -11.56 -13.99
N LEU A 184 -30.90 -11.19 -12.89
CA LEU A 184 -30.71 -12.10 -11.75
C LEU A 184 -32.01 -12.47 -11.05
N ARG A 185 -32.93 -11.52 -10.85
CA ARG A 185 -34.23 -11.80 -10.22
C ARG A 185 -35.07 -12.78 -11.05
N ALA A 186 -35.09 -12.59 -12.37
CA ALA A 186 -35.79 -13.50 -13.27
C ALA A 186 -35.17 -14.90 -13.25
N ALA A 187 -33.84 -15.01 -13.36
CA ALA A 187 -33.14 -16.28 -13.33
C ALA A 187 -33.30 -17.02 -11.98
N PHE A 188 -33.22 -16.29 -10.86
CA PHE A 188 -33.46 -16.84 -9.52
C PHE A 188 -34.87 -17.38 -9.39
N TRP A 189 -35.87 -16.58 -9.80
CA TRP A 189 -37.26 -17.00 -9.80
C TRP A 189 -37.44 -18.27 -10.64
N HIS A 190 -36.96 -18.29 -11.88
CA HIS A 190 -37.06 -19.48 -12.74
C HIS A 190 -36.41 -20.72 -12.13
N GLY A 191 -35.33 -20.56 -11.37
CA GLY A 191 -34.62 -21.68 -10.73
C GLY A 191 -35.23 -22.22 -9.44
N LEU A 192 -36.17 -21.50 -8.83
CA LEU A 192 -36.91 -21.97 -7.64
C LEU A 192 -37.85 -23.14 -7.96
N ASN A 193 -38.20 -23.90 -6.93
CA ASN A 193 -39.21 -24.95 -7.02
C ASN A 193 -40.62 -24.34 -7.14
N GLU A 194 -41.48 -24.89 -7.99
CA GLU A 194 -42.86 -24.44 -8.22
C GLU A 194 -43.67 -24.35 -6.91
N ASN A 195 -43.42 -25.25 -5.97
CA ASN A 195 -44.10 -25.27 -4.67
C ASN A 195 -43.83 -24.03 -3.81
N ILE A 196 -42.77 -23.28 -4.12
CA ILE A 196 -42.35 -22.07 -3.42
C ILE A 196 -42.72 -20.81 -4.22
N LYS A 197 -43.09 -20.98 -5.50
CA LYS A 197 -43.48 -19.88 -6.40
C LYS A 197 -44.93 -19.40 -6.22
N ALA A 198 -45.62 -19.89 -5.19
CA ALA A 198 -47.03 -19.62 -4.92
C ALA A 198 -47.32 -18.15 -4.61
#